data_AF-A0A3D4P8X4-F1
#
_entry.id   AF-A0A3D4P8X4-F1
#
_cell.length_a   1.000
_cell.length_b   1.000
_cell.length_c   1.000
_cell.angle_alpha   90.00
_cell.angle_beta   90.00
_cell.angle_gamma   90.00
#
_symmetry.space_group_name_H-M   'P 1'
#
loop_
_entity.id
_entity.type
_entity.pdbx_description
1 polymer ?
#
loop_
_entity_poly.entity_id
_entity_poly.type
_entity_poly.pdbx_seq_one_letter_code
_entity_poly.pdbx_strand_id
1 'polypeptide(L)'
;CLEKDPDKRYPDAYVLSLRLKEILKKVEISSSLEDTHATGSFDGTAETIVAESSDPNAIGGTFMRDMLRAEIENADAGSPFARYFDNVWILVLLLIAIVAGGIFWFTERPLTDEEKYEKGIALFQQGPLYWPRAKDDYLQPLLEEDPERWEDEVEPILAEIIVQELKQEFGLTRLSRKRVLAMSDAHRFLKMASEYFQLGDRTKAEAILQNLYDLLANNKEQRELRRAIGEILKEIKANSPDMKSVGNSVPLAQEALQQARILLKESEVEQAQSILRSLIVLYDGDSMSQKYVDEARQLLNETAKNLPESPTP
;
A
#
# COMPACT_ATOMS: atom_id res chain seq x y z
N CYS A 1 5.51 -33.29 13.20
CA CYS A 1 5.49 -34.47 14.08
C CYS A 1 6.00 -34.05 15.45
N LEU A 2 5.12 -33.62 16.36
CA LEU A 2 5.49 -33.38 17.76
C LEU A 2 5.27 -34.69 18.52
N GLU A 3 6.36 -35.28 19.01
CA GLU A 3 6.32 -36.50 19.80
C GLU A 3 5.57 -36.25 21.13
N LYS A 4 4.63 -37.16 21.43
CA LYS A 4 3.58 -36.95 22.44
C LYS A 4 4.05 -37.26 23.87
N ASP A 5 5.11 -38.04 24.03
CA ASP A 5 5.69 -38.32 25.35
C ASP A 5 6.62 -37.17 25.80
N PRO A 6 6.33 -36.50 26.92
CA PRO A 6 7.09 -35.34 27.39
C PRO A 6 8.54 -35.70 27.79
N ASP A 7 8.77 -36.92 28.28
CA ASP A 7 10.08 -37.37 28.80
C ASP A 7 11.09 -37.76 27.70
N LYS A 8 10.63 -37.89 26.46
CA LYS A 8 11.49 -38.18 25.29
C LYS A 8 11.86 -36.94 24.49
N ARG A 9 11.43 -35.75 24.94
CA ARG A 9 11.78 -34.50 24.29
C ARG A 9 13.23 -34.16 24.61
N TYR A 10 14.01 -33.81 23.58
CA TYR A 10 15.32 -33.21 23.79
C TYR A 10 15.15 -31.96 24.67
N PRO A 11 15.99 -31.78 25.70
CA PRO A 11 15.87 -30.65 26.61
C PRO A 11 15.97 -29.36 25.80
N ASP A 12 14.97 -28.50 25.98
CA ASP A 12 14.87 -27.20 25.31
C ASP A 12 16.17 -26.42 25.53
N ALA A 13 16.65 -25.71 24.49
CA ALA A 13 17.88 -24.93 24.52
C ALA A 13 17.91 -23.95 25.70
N TYR A 14 16.72 -23.52 26.14
CA TYR A 14 16.54 -22.73 27.34
C TYR A 14 17.02 -23.43 28.63
N VAL A 15 16.68 -24.71 28.83
CA VAL A 15 17.09 -25.50 30.01
C VAL A 15 18.60 -25.71 30.02
N LEU A 16 19.18 -25.93 28.84
CA LEU A 16 20.64 -26.06 28.67
C LEU A 16 21.36 -24.77 29.09
N SER A 17 20.83 -23.60 28.72
CA SER A 17 21.38 -22.31 29.13
C SER A 17 21.30 -22.07 30.65
N LEU A 18 20.25 -22.56 31.30
CA LEU A 18 20.07 -22.44 32.75
C LEU A 18 21.09 -23.29 33.51
N ARG A 19 21.31 -24.53 33.05
CA ARG A 19 22.30 -25.45 33.63
C ARG A 19 23.74 -24.95 33.44
N LEU A 20 24.03 -24.33 32.30
CA LEU A 20 25.34 -23.73 32.05
C LEU A 20 25.65 -22.58 33.04
N LYS A 21 24.65 -21.73 33.33
CA LYS A 21 24.78 -20.68 34.36
C LYS A 21 24.98 -21.25 35.76
N GLU A 22 24.27 -22.33 36.09
CA GLU A 22 24.41 -23.01 37.39
C GLU A 22 25.83 -23.60 37.58
N ILE A 23 26.39 -24.21 36.53
CA ILE A 23 27.75 -24.76 36.54
C ILE A 23 28.78 -23.63 36.70
N LEU A 24 28.62 -22.52 35.98
CA LEU A 24 29.54 -21.39 36.04
C LEU A 24 29.58 -20.77 37.45
N LYS A 25 28.41 -20.60 38.06
CA LYS A 25 28.29 -20.14 39.45
C LYS A 25 28.91 -21.11 40.45
N LYS A 26 28.78 -22.42 40.21
CA LYS A 26 29.37 -23.43 41.08
C LYS A 26 30.90 -23.45 40.99
N VAL A 27 31.45 -23.21 39.80
CA VAL A 27 32.90 -23.08 39.59
C VAL A 27 33.45 -21.83 40.28
N GLU A 28 32.75 -20.70 40.19
CA GLU A 28 33.15 -19.45 40.86
C GLU A 28 33.19 -19.59 42.39
N ILE A 29 32.19 -20.27 42.97
CA ILE A 29 32.16 -20.55 44.40
C ILE A 29 33.32 -21.49 44.78
N SER A 30 33.56 -22.55 44.01
CA SER A 30 34.68 -23.46 44.26
C SER A 30 36.04 -22.76 44.16
N SER A 31 36.25 -21.89 43.16
CA SER A 31 37.49 -21.13 43.03
C SER A 31 37.67 -20.12 44.16
N SER A 32 36.59 -19.49 44.62
CA SER A 32 36.65 -18.58 45.78
C SER A 32 37.02 -19.30 47.10
N LEU A 33 36.67 -20.58 47.22
CA LEU A 33 36.98 -21.41 48.37
C LEU A 33 38.44 -21.92 48.35
N GLU A 34 39.01 -22.15 47.17
CA GLU A 34 40.42 -22.48 46.99
C GLU A 34 41.34 -21.26 47.23
N ASP A 35 40.92 -20.05 46.82
CA ASP A 35 41.71 -18.83 47.05
C ASP A 35 41.71 -18.35 48.52
N THR A 36 40.76 -18.80 49.36
CA THR A 36 40.70 -18.39 50.78
C THR A 36 41.59 -19.23 51.71
N HIS A 37 42.21 -20.32 51.22
CA HIS A 37 43.08 -21.18 52.04
C HIS A 37 44.59 -20.93 51.90
N ALA A 38 45.01 -19.92 51.13
CA ALA A 38 46.42 -19.62 50.91
C ALA A 38 46.71 -18.12 51.07
N THR A 39 46.71 -17.60 52.30
CA THR A 39 47.58 -16.49 52.77
C THR A 39 47.11 -16.02 54.15
N GLY A 40 48.03 -15.95 55.13
CA GLY A 40 47.76 -15.22 56.37
C GLY A 40 48.37 -15.79 57.65
N SER A 41 49.69 -16.00 57.67
CA SER A 41 50.44 -16.00 58.93
C SER A 41 50.32 -14.61 59.57
N PHE A 42 49.77 -14.50 60.78
CA PHE A 42 50.02 -13.36 61.65
C PHE A 42 50.17 -13.83 63.10
N ASP A 43 51.34 -13.50 63.64
CA ASP A 43 51.77 -13.63 65.02
C ASP A 43 51.05 -12.60 65.90
N GLY A 44 50.72 -12.97 67.14
CA GLY A 44 49.93 -12.15 68.06
C GLY A 44 49.67 -12.89 69.37
N THR A 45 50.60 -12.73 70.30
CA THR A 45 50.66 -13.26 71.65
C THR A 45 49.55 -12.74 72.59
N ALA A 46 49.10 -13.63 73.50
CA ALA A 46 48.30 -13.43 74.71
C ALA A 46 46.82 -12.98 74.49
N GLU A 47 45.79 -13.58 75.08
CA GLU A 47 45.66 -14.06 76.46
C GLU A 47 44.79 -15.33 76.56
N THR A 48 45.17 -16.20 77.50
CA THR A 48 44.39 -17.35 77.96
C THR A 48 43.31 -16.88 78.93
N ILE A 49 42.02 -16.98 78.57
CA ILE A 49 40.93 -16.99 79.56
C ILE A 49 39.92 -18.10 79.21
N VAL A 50 40.07 -19.18 79.96
CA VAL A 50 39.04 -20.02 80.58
C VAL A 50 37.94 -20.56 79.65
N ALA A 51 38.11 -21.84 79.31
CA ALA A 51 37.01 -22.74 79.07
C ALA A 51 36.12 -22.81 80.33
N GLU A 52 34.94 -22.18 80.26
CA GLU A 52 33.83 -22.47 81.15
C GLU A 52 32.61 -22.80 80.30
N SER A 53 32.04 -23.96 80.60
CA SER A 53 31.01 -24.67 79.87
C SER A 53 29.78 -23.82 79.53
N SER A 54 29.43 -23.70 78.25
CA SER A 54 28.08 -23.36 77.79
C SER A 54 27.89 -23.72 76.31
N ASP A 55 26.84 -24.50 76.04
CA ASP A 55 26.15 -24.79 74.78
C ASP A 55 26.79 -24.35 73.43
N PRO A 56 27.03 -25.27 72.47
CA PRO A 56 27.52 -24.94 71.13
C PRO A 56 26.49 -24.22 70.22
N ASN A 57 25.33 -23.81 70.74
CA ASN A 57 24.26 -23.17 69.96
C ASN A 57 24.12 -21.64 70.18
N ALA A 58 25.02 -21.01 70.95
CA ALA A 58 24.88 -19.60 71.33
C ALA A 58 25.85 -18.63 70.63
N ILE A 59 26.67 -19.08 69.65
CA ILE A 59 27.71 -18.23 69.01
C ILE A 59 27.22 -17.56 67.70
N GLY A 60 26.05 -17.92 67.19
CA GLY A 60 25.58 -17.42 65.88
C GLY A 60 24.99 -16.01 65.85
N GLY A 61 24.50 -15.47 66.97
CA GLY A 61 23.68 -14.25 66.95
C GLY A 61 24.46 -12.95 66.75
N THR A 62 25.64 -12.82 67.36
CA THR A 62 26.42 -11.57 67.34
C THR A 62 27.32 -11.48 66.12
N PHE A 63 27.96 -12.57 65.69
CA PHE A 63 28.77 -12.59 64.46
C PHE A 63 27.93 -12.34 63.21
N MET A 64 26.74 -12.94 63.12
CA MET A 64 25.84 -12.72 61.97
C MET A 64 25.27 -11.29 62.00
N ARG A 65 25.02 -10.73 63.18
CA ARG A 65 24.60 -9.33 63.33
C ARG A 65 25.70 -8.35 62.97
N ASP A 66 26.94 -8.61 63.36
CA ASP A 66 28.07 -7.74 63.07
C ASP A 66 28.51 -7.86 61.60
N MET A 67 28.41 -9.04 60.99
CA MET A 67 28.55 -9.19 59.53
C MET A 67 27.41 -8.51 58.76
N LEU A 68 26.16 -8.69 59.19
CA LEU A 68 25.03 -8.01 58.55
C LEU A 68 25.18 -6.49 58.68
N ARG A 69 25.66 -6.00 59.82
CA ARG A 69 25.91 -4.57 60.03
C ARG A 69 27.06 -4.05 59.19
N ALA A 70 28.16 -4.80 59.08
CA ALA A 70 29.29 -4.45 58.22
C ALA A 70 28.91 -4.48 56.72
N GLU A 71 28.05 -5.42 56.31
CA GLU A 71 27.54 -5.51 54.94
C GLU A 71 26.59 -4.33 54.63
N ILE A 72 25.75 -3.94 55.60
CA ILE A 72 24.89 -2.77 55.48
C ILE A 72 25.72 -1.49 55.44
N GLU A 73 26.75 -1.34 56.27
CA GLU A 73 27.65 -0.18 56.25
C GLU A 73 28.48 -0.11 54.95
N ASN A 74 28.88 -1.25 54.39
CA ASN A 74 29.52 -1.32 53.07
C ASN A 74 28.55 -1.08 51.91
N ALA A 75 27.27 -1.45 52.05
CA ALA A 75 26.23 -1.14 51.06
C ALA A 75 25.84 0.35 51.09
N ASP A 76 25.83 0.98 52.28
CA ASP A 76 25.62 2.43 52.48
C ASP A 76 26.87 3.26 52.11
N ALA A 77 28.05 2.63 52.05
CA ALA A 77 29.22 3.15 51.36
C ALA A 77 29.02 3.08 49.83
N GLY A 78 27.91 3.62 49.35
CA GLY A 78 27.55 3.69 47.94
C GLY A 78 28.70 4.25 47.12
N SER A 79 28.95 3.62 45.98
CA SER A 79 30.03 4.02 45.08
C SER A 79 29.93 5.51 44.78
N PRO A 80 31.06 6.23 44.61
CA PRO A 80 31.03 7.67 44.35
C PRO A 80 30.18 8.02 43.12
N PHE A 81 30.03 7.09 42.17
CA PHE A 81 29.13 7.22 41.01
C PHE A 81 27.64 7.12 41.36
N ALA A 82 27.25 6.26 42.30
CA ALA A 82 25.85 6.13 42.74
C ALA A 82 25.31 7.46 43.30
N ARG A 83 26.14 8.18 44.07
CA ARG A 83 25.78 9.50 44.62
C ARG A 83 25.53 10.57 43.55
N TYR A 84 26.17 10.48 42.37
CA TYR A 84 25.90 11.40 41.26
C TYR A 84 24.56 11.09 40.58
N PHE A 85 24.14 9.83 40.51
CA PHE A 85 22.85 9.42 39.95
C PHE A 85 21.69 9.55 40.93
N ASP A 86 21.94 9.62 42.25
CA ASP A 86 20.89 9.88 43.25
C ASP A 86 20.41 11.34 43.28
N ASN A 87 21.12 12.26 42.61
CA ASN A 87 20.69 13.65 42.51
C ASN A 87 19.59 13.80 41.46
N VAL A 88 18.37 14.08 41.92
CA VAL A 88 17.18 14.34 41.09
C VAL A 88 17.46 15.33 39.95
N TRP A 89 18.24 16.39 40.21
CA TRP A 89 18.57 17.39 39.18
C TRP A 89 19.48 16.84 38.07
N ILE A 90 20.43 15.97 38.41
CA ILE A 90 21.31 15.32 37.43
C ILE A 90 20.50 14.35 36.58
N LEU A 91 19.59 13.60 37.20
CA LEU A 91 18.72 12.67 36.49
C LEU A 91 17.79 13.39 35.49
N VAL A 92 17.25 14.54 35.89
CA VAL A 92 16.43 15.40 35.00
C VAL A 92 17.26 15.96 33.84
N LEU A 93 18.49 16.41 34.09
CA LEU A 93 19.37 16.91 33.03
C LEU A 93 19.74 15.80 32.04
N LEU A 94 20.07 14.61 32.54
CA LEU A 94 20.37 13.43 31.72
C LEU A 94 19.14 13.02 30.88
N LEU A 95 17.94 13.05 31.47
CA LEU A 95 16.70 12.80 30.74
C LEU A 95 16.50 13.82 29.61
N ILE A 96 16.69 15.10 29.88
CA ILE A 96 16.60 16.16 28.86
C ILE A 96 17.65 15.93 27.77
N ALA A 97 18.88 15.56 28.12
CA ALA A 97 19.94 15.28 27.16
C ALA A 97 19.62 14.06 26.28
N ILE A 98 19.02 13.00 26.84
CA ILE A 98 18.58 11.82 26.09
C ILE A 98 17.41 12.18 25.17
N VAL A 99 16.44 12.96 25.65
CA VAL A 99 15.29 13.38 24.85
C VAL A 99 15.72 14.32 23.73
N ALA A 100 16.54 15.33 24.02
CA ALA A 100 17.05 16.28 23.03
C ALA A 100 18.01 15.61 22.05
N GLY A 101 18.90 14.73 22.52
CA GLY A 101 19.77 13.92 21.67
C GLY A 101 18.98 12.95 20.81
N GLY A 102 17.94 12.33 21.35
CA GLY A 102 17.01 11.48 20.62
C GLY A 102 16.29 12.27 19.52
N ILE A 103 15.72 13.43 19.84
CA ILE A 103 15.07 14.30 18.85
C ILE A 103 16.07 14.73 17.78
N PHE A 104 17.25 15.22 18.16
CA PHE A 104 18.26 15.67 17.21
C PHE A 104 18.76 14.53 16.31
N TRP A 105 18.89 13.32 16.84
CA TRP A 105 19.28 12.14 16.06
C TRP A 105 18.15 11.64 15.13
N PHE A 106 16.89 11.74 15.58
CA PHE A 106 15.71 11.36 14.79
C PHE A 106 15.21 12.45 13.85
N THR A 107 15.79 13.65 13.89
CA THR A 107 15.51 14.68 12.90
C THR A 107 16.25 14.27 11.62
N GLU A 108 15.58 13.43 10.82
CA GLU A 108 16.08 13.01 9.51
C GLU A 108 16.47 14.25 8.71
N ARG A 109 17.70 14.27 8.21
CA ARG A 109 18.15 15.34 7.33
C ARG A 109 17.18 15.37 6.14
N PRO A 110 16.56 16.51 5.82
CA PRO A 110 15.69 16.59 4.66
C PRO A 110 16.53 16.18 3.44
N LEU A 111 16.05 15.15 2.72
CA LEU A 111 16.66 14.74 1.46
C LEU A 111 16.66 15.96 0.53
N THR A 112 17.78 16.21 -0.13
CA THR A 112 17.84 17.23 -1.17
C THR A 112 16.95 16.82 -2.35
N ASP A 113 16.49 17.80 -3.12
CA ASP A 113 15.56 17.57 -4.24
C ASP A 113 16.16 16.59 -5.28
N GLU A 114 17.47 16.68 -5.49
CA GLU A 114 18.24 15.77 -6.34
C GLU A 114 18.27 14.34 -5.79
N GLU A 115 18.46 14.17 -4.47
CA GLU A 115 18.42 12.85 -3.83
C GLU A 115 17.01 12.23 -3.85
N LYS A 116 15.95 13.05 -3.77
CA LYS A 116 14.57 12.59 -3.94
C LYS A 116 14.36 12.09 -5.36
N TYR A 117 14.83 12.82 -6.37
CA TYR A 117 14.72 12.42 -7.78
C TYR A 117 15.44 11.09 -8.07
N GLU A 118 16.68 10.96 -7.63
CA GLU A 118 17.46 9.72 -7.80
C GLU A 118 16.79 8.51 -7.14
N LYS A 119 16.25 8.67 -5.93
CA LYS A 119 15.51 7.61 -5.24
C LYS A 119 14.20 7.28 -5.94
N GLY A 120 13.49 8.28 -6.45
CA GLY A 120 12.29 8.12 -7.25
C GLY A 120 12.56 7.26 -8.50
N ILE A 121 13.61 7.58 -9.26
CA ILE A 121 14.02 6.80 -10.43
C ILE A 121 14.45 5.39 -10.04
N ALA A 122 15.24 5.25 -8.96
CA ALA A 122 15.71 3.95 -8.52
C ALA A 122 14.54 3.03 -8.16
N LEU A 123 13.47 3.56 -7.55
CA LEU A 123 12.24 2.82 -7.28
C LEU A 123 11.43 2.55 -8.55
N PHE A 124 11.38 3.51 -9.48
CA PHE A 124 10.72 3.32 -10.76
C PHE A 124 11.34 2.15 -11.56
N GLN A 125 12.67 2.05 -11.59
CA GLN A 125 13.40 0.98 -12.28
C GLN A 125 13.24 -0.40 -11.63
N GLN A 126 12.94 -0.46 -10.33
CA GLN A 126 12.69 -1.74 -9.63
C GLN A 126 11.37 -2.40 -10.06
N GLY A 127 10.47 -1.64 -10.70
CA GLY A 127 9.29 -2.16 -11.37
C GLY A 127 7.97 -1.87 -10.67
N PRO A 128 6.86 -2.46 -11.19
CA PRO A 128 5.49 -2.02 -10.89
C PRO A 128 5.08 -2.02 -9.43
N LEU A 129 5.70 -2.88 -8.61
CA LEU A 129 5.39 -2.95 -7.17
C LEU A 129 5.79 -1.68 -6.41
N TYR A 130 6.81 -0.96 -6.89
CA TYR A 130 7.38 0.20 -6.21
C TYR A 130 6.95 1.53 -6.84
N TRP A 131 6.26 1.51 -7.98
CA TRP A 131 5.80 2.71 -8.67
C TRP A 131 4.89 3.63 -7.83
N PRO A 132 3.93 3.12 -7.03
CA PRO A 132 3.13 4.00 -6.19
C PRO A 132 4.00 4.77 -5.20
N ARG A 133 5.02 4.10 -4.64
CA ARG A 133 5.95 4.70 -3.70
C ARG A 133 6.88 5.71 -4.39
N ALA A 134 7.38 5.39 -5.58
CA ALA A 134 8.20 6.29 -6.38
C ALA A 134 7.44 7.60 -6.68
N LYS A 135 6.18 7.48 -7.09
CA LYS A 135 5.30 8.60 -7.38
C LYS A 135 4.98 9.42 -6.13
N ASP A 136 4.35 8.81 -5.12
CA ASP A 136 3.75 9.54 -4.00
C ASP A 136 4.81 10.09 -3.02
N ASP A 137 5.89 9.34 -2.75
CA ASP A 137 6.88 9.74 -1.74
C ASP A 137 8.00 10.65 -2.31
N TYR A 138 8.27 10.60 -3.62
CA TYR A 138 9.47 11.23 -4.20
C TYR A 138 9.17 12.12 -5.41
N LEU A 139 8.53 11.59 -6.46
CA LEU A 139 8.40 12.30 -7.74
C LEU A 139 7.31 13.39 -7.71
N GLN A 140 6.18 13.13 -7.08
CA GLN A 140 5.09 14.10 -6.98
C GLN A 140 5.44 15.31 -6.09
N PRO A 141 6.06 15.13 -4.91
CA PRO A 141 6.51 16.27 -4.10
C PRO A 141 7.48 17.21 -4.83
N LEU A 142 8.32 16.69 -5.73
CA LEU A 142 9.24 17.52 -6.52
C LEU A 142 8.52 18.49 -7.46
N LEU A 143 7.41 18.07 -8.05
CA LEU A 143 6.57 18.93 -8.89
C LEU A 143 5.75 19.94 -8.06
N GLU A 144 5.38 19.57 -6.83
CA GLU A 144 4.68 20.46 -5.92
C GLU A 144 5.61 21.55 -5.34
N GLU A 145 6.88 21.21 -5.09
CA GLU A 145 7.91 22.13 -4.57
C GLU A 145 8.50 23.05 -5.65
N ASP A 146 8.92 22.50 -6.80
CA ASP A 146 9.54 23.28 -7.88
C ASP A 146 9.14 22.76 -9.28
N PRO A 147 7.96 23.17 -9.80
CA PRO A 147 7.46 22.68 -11.08
C PRO A 147 8.34 23.11 -12.26
N GLU A 148 8.92 24.32 -12.26
CA GLU A 148 9.69 24.81 -13.42
C GLU A 148 10.96 24.00 -13.67
N ARG A 149 11.56 23.46 -12.61
CA ARG A 149 12.79 22.66 -12.72
C ARG A 149 12.51 21.20 -13.08
N TRP A 150 11.45 20.61 -12.52
CA TRP A 150 11.25 19.16 -12.54
C TRP A 150 10.18 18.70 -13.54
N GLU A 151 9.36 19.60 -14.09
CA GLU A 151 8.30 19.26 -15.05
C GLU A 151 8.86 18.47 -16.24
N ASP A 152 9.89 18.96 -16.93
CA ASP A 152 10.43 18.29 -18.12
C ASP A 152 10.97 16.86 -17.87
N GLU A 153 11.50 16.60 -16.67
CA GLU A 153 12.15 15.33 -16.33
C GLU A 153 11.22 14.32 -15.64
N VAL A 154 10.32 14.80 -14.78
CA VAL A 154 9.45 13.97 -13.93
C VAL A 154 8.10 13.68 -14.60
N GLU A 155 7.55 14.64 -15.35
CA GLU A 155 6.28 14.51 -16.08
C GLU A 155 6.24 13.24 -16.96
N PRO A 156 7.22 12.94 -17.84
CA PRO A 156 7.15 11.73 -18.66
C PRO A 156 7.18 10.43 -17.85
N ILE A 157 7.91 10.39 -16.73
CA ILE A 157 8.01 9.21 -15.87
C ILE A 157 6.68 8.97 -15.14
N LEU A 158 6.08 10.05 -14.62
CA LEU A 158 4.76 9.97 -13.97
C LEU A 158 3.67 9.56 -14.94
N ALA A 159 3.68 10.11 -16.17
CA ALA A 159 2.78 9.68 -17.23
C ALA A 159 2.88 8.17 -17.47
N GLU A 160 4.10 7.63 -17.57
CA GLU A 160 4.32 6.19 -17.78
C GLU A 160 3.78 5.34 -16.62
N ILE A 161 4.05 5.74 -15.37
CA ILE A 161 3.51 5.08 -14.18
C ILE A 161 1.98 5.05 -14.24
N ILE A 162 1.36 6.21 -14.51
CA ILE A 162 -0.10 6.35 -14.57
C ILE A 162 -0.68 5.50 -15.70
N VAL A 163 -0.10 5.53 -16.90
CA VAL A 163 -0.52 4.70 -18.04
C VAL A 163 -0.49 3.23 -17.68
N GLN A 164 0.57 2.76 -17.03
CA GLN A 164 0.72 1.35 -16.68
C GLN A 164 -0.21 0.93 -15.54
N GLU A 165 -0.38 1.76 -14.50
CA GLU A 165 -1.37 1.53 -13.44
C GLU A 165 -2.77 1.41 -14.04
N LEU A 166 -3.11 2.32 -14.95
CA LEU A 166 -4.37 2.30 -15.67
C LEU A 166 -4.51 0.99 -16.47
N LYS A 167 -3.51 0.61 -17.26
CA LYS A 167 -3.54 -0.66 -18.02
C LYS A 167 -3.74 -1.88 -17.11
N GLN A 168 -3.11 -1.89 -15.93
CA GLN A 168 -3.33 -2.94 -14.93
C GLN A 168 -4.76 -2.93 -14.37
N GLU A 169 -5.35 -1.77 -14.14
CA GLU A 169 -6.76 -1.64 -13.73
C GLU A 169 -7.74 -2.10 -14.81
N PHE A 170 -7.46 -1.79 -16.09
CA PHE A 170 -8.21 -2.33 -17.23
C PHE A 170 -8.00 -3.85 -17.39
N GLY A 171 -6.95 -4.41 -16.79
CA GLY A 171 -6.49 -5.77 -17.02
C GLY A 171 -6.69 -6.79 -15.89
N LEU A 172 -6.86 -6.39 -14.62
CA LEU A 172 -7.24 -7.19 -13.43
C LEU A 172 -6.53 -6.62 -12.18
N THR A 173 -7.19 -5.77 -11.39
CA THR A 173 -7.01 -5.76 -9.92
C THR A 173 -8.18 -5.00 -9.28
N ARG A 174 -8.84 -5.64 -8.31
CA ARG A 174 -9.91 -5.03 -7.53
C ARG A 174 -9.32 -3.94 -6.64
N LEU A 175 -9.47 -2.68 -7.03
CA LEU A 175 -9.21 -1.56 -6.12
C LEU A 175 -10.09 -1.67 -4.88
N SER A 176 -9.46 -1.54 -3.71
CA SER A 176 -10.12 -1.58 -2.41
C SER A 176 -11.22 -0.52 -2.32
N ARG A 177 -12.40 -0.93 -1.83
CA ARG A 177 -13.62 -0.10 -1.69
C ARG A 177 -13.41 1.20 -0.90
N LYS A 178 -12.37 1.26 -0.04
CA LYS A 178 -11.97 2.45 0.73
C LYS A 178 -11.28 3.54 -0.11
N ARG A 179 -10.55 3.14 -1.15
CA ARG A 179 -9.83 4.06 -2.08
C ARG A 179 -10.80 4.67 -3.10
N VAL A 180 -11.86 3.94 -3.45
CA VAL A 180 -12.95 4.35 -4.35
C VAL A 180 -13.77 5.55 -3.80
N LEU A 181 -13.83 5.72 -2.48
CA LEU A 181 -14.58 6.82 -1.84
C LEU A 181 -13.79 8.13 -1.72
N ALA A 182 -12.47 8.10 -1.94
CA ALA A 182 -11.58 9.28 -1.94
C ALA A 182 -11.18 9.71 -3.36
N MET A 183 -11.73 9.05 -4.38
CA MET A 183 -11.36 9.26 -5.78
C MET A 183 -12.07 10.48 -6.37
N SER A 184 -11.28 11.40 -6.93
CA SER A 184 -11.74 12.50 -7.81
C SER A 184 -12.72 11.97 -8.86
N ASP A 185 -13.72 12.78 -9.26
CA ASP A 185 -14.74 12.40 -10.24
C ASP A 185 -14.15 11.78 -11.52
N ALA A 186 -12.95 12.22 -11.92
CA ALA A 186 -12.21 11.68 -13.06
C ALA A 186 -11.92 10.17 -12.94
N HIS A 187 -11.53 9.71 -11.74
CA HIS A 187 -11.26 8.30 -11.47
C HIS A 187 -12.54 7.46 -11.51
N ARG A 188 -13.68 8.03 -11.11
CA ARG A 188 -14.99 7.36 -11.20
C ARG A 188 -15.35 7.05 -12.65
N PHE A 189 -15.16 8.01 -13.55
CA PHE A 189 -15.41 7.83 -14.98
C PHE A 189 -14.44 6.83 -15.60
N LEU A 190 -13.19 6.84 -15.17
CA LEU A 190 -12.18 5.92 -15.67
C LEU A 190 -12.51 4.47 -15.29
N LYS A 191 -12.92 4.24 -14.04
CA LYS A 191 -13.42 2.94 -13.59
C LYS A 191 -14.67 2.50 -14.36
N MET A 192 -15.59 3.42 -14.63
CA MET A 192 -16.78 3.10 -15.42
C MET A 192 -16.41 2.67 -16.84
N ALA A 193 -15.46 3.37 -17.48
CA ALA A 193 -14.94 2.97 -18.78
C ALA A 193 -14.27 1.59 -18.76
N SER A 194 -13.53 1.26 -17.70
CA SER A 194 -12.90 -0.06 -17.56
C SER A 194 -13.93 -1.17 -17.36
N GLU A 195 -15.00 -0.93 -16.61
CA GLU A 195 -16.12 -1.87 -16.47
C GLU A 195 -16.79 -2.13 -17.83
N TYR A 196 -17.10 -1.10 -18.62
CA TYR A 196 -17.64 -1.27 -19.98
C TYR A 196 -16.68 -2.01 -20.91
N PHE A 197 -15.39 -1.73 -20.82
CA PHE A 197 -14.37 -2.42 -21.60
C PHE A 197 -14.29 -3.92 -21.25
N GLN A 198 -14.34 -4.27 -19.96
CA GLN A 198 -14.37 -5.65 -19.48
C GLN A 198 -15.64 -6.39 -19.87
N LEU A 199 -16.77 -5.69 -19.95
CA LEU A 199 -18.04 -6.21 -20.45
C LEU A 199 -18.06 -6.40 -21.99
N GLY A 200 -17.02 -5.94 -22.69
CA GLY A 200 -16.90 -6.01 -24.14
C GLY A 200 -17.59 -4.87 -24.90
N ASP A 201 -18.20 -3.92 -24.19
CA ASP A 201 -18.86 -2.74 -24.76
C ASP A 201 -17.84 -1.62 -25.00
N ARG A 202 -17.02 -1.83 -26.05
CA ARG A 202 -15.90 -0.94 -26.36
C ARG A 202 -16.33 0.46 -26.79
N THR A 203 -17.47 0.61 -27.47
CA THR A 203 -17.98 1.91 -27.94
C THR A 203 -18.34 2.80 -26.76
N LYS A 204 -19.01 2.25 -25.74
CA LYS A 204 -19.30 3.01 -24.51
C LYS A 204 -18.04 3.34 -23.72
N ALA A 205 -17.11 2.39 -23.60
CA ALA A 205 -15.84 2.64 -22.92
C ALA A 205 -15.06 3.79 -23.59
N GLU A 206 -14.98 3.77 -24.92
CA GLU A 206 -14.34 4.82 -25.71
C GLU A 206 -15.03 6.18 -25.54
N ALA A 207 -16.36 6.22 -25.62
CA ALA A 207 -17.12 7.45 -25.44
C ALA A 207 -16.88 8.09 -24.06
N ILE A 208 -16.83 7.28 -23.00
CA ILE A 208 -16.56 7.76 -21.64
C ILE A 208 -15.13 8.33 -21.54
N LEU A 209 -14.14 7.62 -22.08
CA LEU A 209 -12.74 8.08 -22.08
C LEU A 209 -12.54 9.35 -22.90
N GLN A 210 -13.21 9.47 -24.05
CA GLN A 210 -13.14 10.64 -24.91
C GLN A 210 -13.74 11.88 -24.20
N ASN A 211 -14.91 11.74 -23.58
CA ASN A 211 -15.52 12.81 -22.78
C ASN A 211 -14.65 13.21 -21.58
N LEU A 212 -14.01 12.22 -20.93
CA LEU A 212 -13.09 12.49 -19.83
C LEU A 212 -11.84 13.23 -20.31
N TYR A 213 -11.27 12.84 -21.46
CA TYR A 213 -10.14 13.52 -22.08
C TYR A 213 -10.44 15.00 -22.39
N ASP A 214 -11.64 15.28 -22.88
CA ASP A 214 -12.09 16.62 -23.21
C ASP A 214 -12.36 17.46 -21.95
N LEU A 215 -12.93 16.86 -20.90
CA LEU A 215 -13.16 17.53 -19.61
C LEU A 215 -11.86 17.95 -18.94
N LEU A 216 -10.81 17.14 -19.08
CA LEU A 216 -9.48 17.42 -18.53
C LEU A 216 -8.69 18.46 -19.34
N ALA A 217 -9.22 18.97 -20.46
CA ALA A 217 -8.47 19.85 -21.35
C ALA A 217 -7.98 21.16 -20.70
N ASN A 218 -8.76 21.68 -19.74
CA ASN A 218 -8.46 22.95 -19.06
C ASN A 218 -7.85 22.78 -17.67
N ASN A 219 -7.66 21.55 -17.19
CA ASN A 219 -7.12 21.31 -15.85
C ASN A 219 -5.61 21.04 -15.90
N LYS A 220 -4.82 22.04 -15.47
CA LYS A 220 -3.34 21.95 -15.46
C LYS A 220 -2.80 20.93 -14.46
N GLU A 221 -3.53 20.66 -13.37
CA GLU A 221 -3.12 19.70 -12.33
C GLU A 221 -3.29 18.25 -12.78
N GLN A 222 -4.08 18.01 -13.83
CA GLN A 222 -4.42 16.66 -14.30
C GLN A 222 -3.94 16.41 -15.75
N ARG A 223 -2.88 17.12 -16.17
CA ARG A 223 -2.25 16.96 -17.49
C ARG A 223 -1.77 15.53 -17.73
N GLU A 224 -1.16 14.91 -16.72
CA GLU A 224 -0.70 13.51 -16.79
C GLU A 224 -1.84 12.54 -17.09
N LEU A 225 -2.94 12.68 -16.36
CA LEU A 225 -4.10 11.82 -16.50
C LEU A 225 -4.70 11.96 -17.91
N ARG A 226 -4.77 13.19 -18.44
CA ARG A 226 -5.23 13.44 -19.80
C ARG A 226 -4.32 12.77 -20.84
N ARG A 227 -3.01 12.90 -20.70
CA ARG A 227 -2.04 12.24 -21.59
C ARG A 227 -2.23 10.73 -21.60
N ALA A 228 -2.34 10.14 -20.41
CA ALA A 228 -2.54 8.71 -20.24
C ALA A 228 -3.83 8.20 -20.88
N ILE A 229 -4.95 8.92 -20.68
CA ILE A 229 -6.24 8.61 -21.32
C ILE A 229 -6.12 8.68 -22.86
N GLY A 230 -5.39 9.67 -23.38
CA GLY A 230 -5.14 9.80 -24.81
C GLY A 230 -4.40 8.61 -25.42
N GLU A 231 -3.41 8.06 -24.70
CA GLU A 231 -2.70 6.85 -25.12
C GLU A 231 -3.60 5.61 -25.09
N ILE A 232 -4.40 5.45 -24.04
CA ILE A 232 -5.37 4.35 -23.92
C ILE A 232 -6.40 4.42 -25.06
N LEU A 233 -6.93 5.60 -25.36
CA LEU A 233 -7.85 5.80 -26.50
C LEU A 233 -7.20 5.41 -27.83
N LYS A 234 -5.94 5.77 -28.04
CA LYS A 234 -5.19 5.40 -29.24
C LYS A 234 -5.02 3.88 -29.35
N GLU A 235 -4.74 3.20 -28.24
CA GLU A 235 -4.61 1.75 -28.19
C GLU A 235 -5.93 1.03 -28.42
N ILE A 236 -7.02 1.49 -27.80
CA ILE A 236 -8.37 0.96 -28.00
C ILE A 236 -8.78 1.10 -29.48
N LYS A 237 -8.54 2.27 -30.09
CA LYS A 237 -8.78 2.50 -31.52
C LYS A 237 -7.92 1.61 -32.42
N ALA A 238 -6.64 1.42 -32.08
CA ALA A 238 -5.73 0.58 -32.85
C ALA A 238 -6.05 -0.92 -32.76
N ASN A 239 -6.51 -1.38 -31.60
CA ASN A 239 -6.86 -2.78 -31.33
C ASN A 239 -8.34 -3.10 -31.59
N SER A 240 -9.15 -2.14 -32.05
CA SER A 240 -10.55 -2.41 -32.30
C SER A 240 -10.70 -3.40 -33.47
N PRO A 241 -11.37 -4.55 -33.28
CA PRO A 241 -11.67 -5.50 -34.35
C PRO A 241 -12.63 -4.91 -35.40
N ASP A 242 -13.14 -3.70 -35.17
CA ASP A 242 -14.01 -2.94 -36.06
C ASP A 242 -13.34 -2.55 -37.39
N MET A 243 -12.04 -2.80 -37.61
CA MET A 243 -11.51 -2.67 -38.98
C MET A 243 -11.55 -4.00 -39.77
N LYS A 244 -11.75 -5.15 -39.11
CA LYS A 244 -11.76 -6.48 -39.74
C LYS A 244 -13.12 -7.18 -39.71
N SER A 245 -14.00 -6.86 -38.76
CA SER A 245 -15.38 -7.40 -38.68
C SER A 245 -16.44 -6.50 -39.33
N VAL A 246 -16.09 -5.25 -39.66
CA VAL A 246 -17.02 -4.20 -40.16
C VAL A 246 -17.44 -4.37 -41.62
N GLY A 247 -16.83 -5.30 -42.35
CA GLY A 247 -17.28 -5.63 -43.71
C GLY A 247 -18.70 -6.20 -43.77
N ASN A 248 -19.23 -6.78 -42.68
CA ASN A 248 -20.48 -7.55 -42.72
C ASN A 248 -21.67 -6.90 -41.97
N SER A 249 -21.44 -5.98 -41.02
CA SER A 249 -22.53 -5.33 -40.26
C SER A 249 -23.19 -4.18 -41.03
N VAL A 250 -22.37 -3.38 -41.74
CA VAL A 250 -22.82 -2.29 -42.61
C VAL A 250 -23.68 -2.78 -43.78
N PRO A 251 -23.34 -3.85 -44.53
CA PRO A 251 -24.19 -4.31 -45.63
C PRO A 251 -25.55 -4.79 -45.13
N LEU A 252 -25.65 -5.41 -43.95
CA LEU A 252 -26.94 -5.89 -43.43
C LEU A 252 -27.87 -4.73 -43.03
N ALA A 253 -27.35 -3.71 -42.34
CA ALA A 253 -28.14 -2.52 -42.00
C ALA A 253 -28.59 -1.77 -43.26
N GLN A 254 -27.70 -1.67 -44.26
CA GLN A 254 -28.02 -1.07 -45.55
C GLN A 254 -29.08 -1.88 -46.32
N GLU A 255 -28.98 -3.21 -46.33
CA GLU A 255 -29.93 -4.11 -46.99
C GLU A 255 -31.31 -4.05 -46.34
N ALA A 256 -31.37 -4.10 -45.00
CA ALA A 256 -32.62 -3.96 -44.26
C ALA A 256 -33.31 -2.61 -44.52
N LEU A 257 -32.55 -1.52 -44.61
CA LEU A 257 -33.08 -0.20 -44.94
C LEU A 257 -33.58 -0.12 -46.38
N GLN A 258 -32.85 -0.72 -47.34
CA GLN A 258 -33.31 -0.83 -48.72
C GLN A 258 -34.60 -1.66 -48.84
N GLN A 259 -34.69 -2.79 -48.14
CA GLN A 259 -35.89 -3.62 -48.10
C GLN A 259 -37.09 -2.87 -47.54
N ALA A 260 -36.90 -2.14 -46.43
CA ALA A 260 -37.96 -1.29 -45.88
C ALA A 260 -38.45 -0.25 -46.88
N ARG A 261 -37.56 0.40 -47.65
CA ARG A 261 -37.95 1.35 -48.71
C ARG A 261 -38.72 0.69 -49.85
N ILE A 262 -38.40 -0.55 -50.22
CA ILE A 262 -39.14 -1.29 -51.24
C ILE A 262 -40.56 -1.59 -50.74
N LEU A 263 -40.70 -2.09 -49.52
CA LEU A 263 -41.99 -2.37 -48.90
C LEU A 263 -42.86 -1.11 -48.75
N LEU A 264 -42.26 0.05 -48.47
CA LEU A 264 -42.98 1.32 -48.46
C LEU A 264 -43.51 1.73 -49.84
N LYS A 265 -42.78 1.42 -50.92
CA LYS A 265 -43.26 1.65 -52.30
C LYS A 265 -44.37 0.68 -52.69
N GLU A 266 -44.33 -0.55 -52.17
CA GLU A 266 -45.33 -1.60 -52.39
C GLU A 266 -46.58 -1.43 -51.50
N SER A 267 -46.66 -0.37 -50.70
CA SER A 267 -47.74 -0.07 -49.74
C SER A 267 -47.87 -1.07 -48.58
N GLU A 268 -46.84 -1.87 -48.31
CA GLU A 268 -46.77 -2.79 -47.17
C GLU A 268 -46.21 -2.09 -45.92
N VAL A 269 -46.94 -1.07 -45.46
CA VAL A 269 -46.48 -0.12 -44.43
C VAL A 269 -46.17 -0.80 -43.09
N GLU A 270 -46.96 -1.79 -42.67
CA GLU A 270 -46.76 -2.48 -41.40
C GLU A 270 -45.44 -3.27 -41.36
N GLN A 271 -45.12 -3.98 -42.45
CA GLN A 271 -43.89 -4.77 -42.56
C GLN A 271 -42.67 -3.86 -42.61
N ALA A 272 -42.74 -2.77 -43.38
CA ALA A 272 -41.69 -1.76 -43.42
C ALA A 272 -41.43 -1.15 -42.03
N GLN A 273 -42.48 -0.80 -41.28
CA GLN A 273 -42.33 -0.27 -39.92
C GLN A 273 -41.69 -1.28 -38.97
N SER A 274 -42.02 -2.58 -39.10
CA SER A 274 -41.41 -3.64 -38.29
C SER A 274 -39.89 -3.74 -38.52
N ILE A 275 -39.46 -3.71 -39.78
CA ILE A 275 -38.04 -3.74 -40.15
C ILE A 275 -37.31 -2.50 -39.63
N LEU A 276 -37.90 -1.30 -39.82
CA LEU A 276 -37.31 -0.05 -39.36
C LEU A 276 -37.17 -0.02 -37.82
N ARG A 277 -38.17 -0.49 -37.07
CA ARG A 277 -38.08 -0.60 -35.60
C ARG A 277 -36.99 -1.58 -35.17
N SER A 278 -36.90 -2.73 -35.84
CA SER A 278 -35.87 -3.73 -35.56
C SER A 278 -34.47 -3.19 -35.83
N LEU A 279 -34.29 -2.43 -36.92
CA LEU A 279 -33.05 -1.76 -37.25
C LEU A 279 -32.65 -0.75 -36.16
N ILE A 280 -33.59 0.08 -35.68
CA ILE A 280 -33.33 1.02 -34.60
C ILE A 280 -32.91 0.28 -33.32
N VAL A 281 -33.68 -0.72 -32.89
CA VAL A 281 -33.40 -1.46 -31.64
C VAL A 281 -32.04 -2.16 -31.69
N LEU A 282 -31.68 -2.76 -32.82
CA LEU A 282 -30.45 -3.53 -32.95
C LEU A 282 -29.20 -2.64 -33.09
N TYR A 283 -29.34 -1.45 -33.68
CA TYR A 283 -28.19 -0.61 -34.05
C TYR A 283 -28.12 0.74 -33.32
N ASP A 284 -29.01 1.05 -32.38
CA ASP A 284 -29.07 2.37 -31.68
C ASP A 284 -27.77 2.78 -30.98
N GLY A 285 -26.95 1.80 -30.61
CA GLY A 285 -25.66 1.99 -29.93
C GLY A 285 -24.42 1.78 -30.82
N ASP A 286 -24.60 1.53 -32.12
CA ASP A 286 -23.49 1.35 -33.07
C ASP A 286 -23.18 2.67 -33.79
N SER A 287 -22.04 3.28 -33.44
CA SER A 287 -21.61 4.56 -33.99
C SER A 287 -21.46 4.56 -35.51
N MET A 288 -21.15 3.40 -36.11
CA MET A 288 -20.96 3.26 -37.55
C MET A 288 -22.30 3.13 -38.30
N SER A 289 -23.33 2.65 -37.61
CA SER A 289 -24.68 2.46 -38.17
C SER A 289 -25.63 3.61 -37.82
N GLN A 290 -25.18 4.61 -37.05
CA GLN A 290 -25.97 5.74 -36.62
C GLN A 290 -26.69 6.45 -37.77
N LYS A 291 -26.02 6.59 -38.93
CA LYS A 291 -26.61 7.20 -40.13
C LYS A 291 -27.85 6.44 -40.62
N TYR A 292 -27.82 5.10 -40.59
CA TYR A 292 -28.95 4.26 -40.99
C TYR A 292 -30.06 4.26 -39.96
N VAL A 293 -29.71 4.32 -38.66
CA VAL A 293 -30.69 4.44 -37.56
C VAL A 293 -31.42 5.77 -37.64
N ASP A 294 -30.71 6.87 -37.87
CA ASP A 294 -31.29 8.21 -38.01
C ASP A 294 -32.23 8.26 -39.23
N GLU A 295 -31.81 7.67 -40.34
CA GLU A 295 -32.66 7.57 -41.54
C GLU A 295 -33.88 6.67 -41.31
N ALA A 296 -33.75 5.57 -40.58
CA ALA A 296 -34.88 4.72 -40.24
C ALA A 296 -35.89 5.45 -39.34
N ARG A 297 -35.42 6.26 -38.38
CA ARG A 297 -36.28 7.12 -37.54
C ARG A 297 -37.04 8.14 -38.38
N GLN A 298 -36.39 8.74 -39.38
CA GLN A 298 -37.05 9.68 -40.30
C GLN A 298 -38.16 9.01 -41.10
N LEU A 299 -37.87 7.86 -41.74
CA LEU A 299 -38.86 7.10 -42.52
C LEU A 299 -40.06 6.63 -41.67
N LEU A 300 -39.81 6.24 -40.42
CA LEU A 300 -40.88 5.84 -39.49
C LEU A 300 -41.77 7.03 -39.12
N ASN A 301 -41.18 8.21 -38.89
CA ASN A 301 -41.95 9.43 -38.63
C ASN A 301 -42.76 9.91 -39.85
N GLU A 302 -42.20 9.79 -41.05
CA GLU A 302 -42.90 10.14 -42.30
C GLU A 302 -44.10 9.22 -42.56
N THR A 303 -43.92 7.92 -42.34
CA THR A 303 -45.00 6.94 -42.52
C THR A 303 -46.10 7.10 -41.47
N ALA A 304 -45.75 7.44 -40.22
CA ALA A 304 -46.72 7.77 -39.19
C ALA A 304 -47.54 9.03 -39.52
N LYS A 305 -46.94 10.02 -40.19
CA LYS A 305 -47.61 11.26 -40.60
C LYS A 305 -48.55 11.08 -41.80
N ASN A 306 -48.28 10.08 -42.64
CA ASN A 306 -49.03 9.80 -43.86
C ASN A 306 -50.14 8.74 -43.70
N LEU A 307 -50.34 8.19 -42.50
CA LEU A 307 -51.48 7.31 -42.22
C LEU A 307 -52.75 8.16 -42.05
N PRO A 308 -53.79 8.02 -42.91
CA PRO A 308 -55.08 8.63 -42.65
C PRO A 308 -55.65 8.03 -41.36
N GLU A 309 -56.16 8.88 -40.47
CA GLU A 309 -56.94 8.45 -39.30
C GLU A 309 -57.95 7.39 -39.75
N SER A 310 -57.78 6.16 -39.25
CA SER A 310 -58.78 5.13 -39.50
C SER A 310 -60.10 5.58 -38.85
N PRO A 311 -61.24 5.42 -39.53
CA PRO A 311 -62.53 5.79 -38.97
C PRO A 311 -62.77 4.97 -37.72
N THR A 312 -62.99 5.66 -36.60
CA THR A 312 -63.47 5.08 -35.35
C THR A 312 -64.72 4.23 -35.61
N PRO A 313 -64.83 3.04 -34.98
CA PRO A 313 -65.94 2.11 -35.19
C PRO A 313 -67.30 2.66 -34.75
#